data_AF-A0A511DK50-F1
#
_entry.id   AF-A0A511DK50-F1
#
_cell.length_a   1.000
_cell.length_b   1.000
_cell.length_c   1.000
_cell.angle_alpha   90.00
_cell.angle_beta   90.00
_cell.angle_gamma   90.00
#
_symmetry.space_group_name_H-M   'P 1'
#
loop_
_entity.id
_entity.type
_entity.pdbx_description
1 polymer ?
#
loop_
_entity_poly.entity_id
_entity_poly.type
_entity_poly.pdbx_seq_one_letter_code
_entity_poly.pdbx_strand_id
1 'polypeptide(L)'
;MTSTRRRQDDRDGDNADPGDDLNPREVFVRLLLDTVRDDPYPSGTQLDMIEESIPAGMVPEYVRLLADKSREGCFPSTDVLRRMQRMSSGGGAPRC
;
A
#
# COMPACT_ATOMS: atom_id res chain seq x y z
N MET A 1 -21.91 -58.11 -29.12
CA MET A 1 -20.84 -57.96 -28.11
C MET A 1 -19.91 -56.84 -28.55
N THR A 2 -20.08 -55.62 -28.03
CA THR A 2 -18.98 -54.64 -27.89
C THR A 2 -19.44 -53.52 -26.94
N SER A 3 -19.11 -53.71 -25.67
CA SER A 3 -19.18 -52.70 -24.63
C SER A 3 -18.17 -51.59 -24.92
N THR A 4 -18.63 -50.34 -25.07
CA THR A 4 -17.78 -49.17 -24.87
C THR A 4 -18.15 -48.54 -23.53
N ARG A 5 -17.19 -48.67 -22.60
CA ARG A 5 -17.22 -48.22 -21.21
C ARG A 5 -17.33 -46.69 -21.11
N ARG A 6 -18.12 -46.27 -20.12
CA ARG A 6 -18.06 -44.95 -19.47
C ARG A 6 -16.64 -44.60 -18.98
N ARG A 7 -16.31 -43.31 -19.09
CA ARG A 7 -15.44 -42.45 -18.27
C ARG A 7 -15.34 -41.14 -19.08
N GLN A 8 -16.03 -40.02 -18.83
CA GLN A 8 -16.38 -39.34 -17.58
C GLN A 8 -15.35 -39.66 -16.50
N ASP A 9 -14.12 -39.24 -16.78
CA ASP A 9 -13.13 -38.94 -15.77
C ASP A 9 -13.10 -37.41 -15.67
N ASP A 10 -13.64 -36.97 -14.56
CA ASP A 10 -13.43 -35.72 -13.85
C ASP A 10 -12.00 -35.19 -14.05
N ARG A 11 -11.89 -33.97 -14.57
CA ARG A 11 -10.78 -33.10 -14.20
C ARG A 11 -11.36 -31.73 -13.92
N ASP A 12 -11.60 -31.55 -12.63
CA ASP A 12 -11.53 -30.30 -11.90
C ASP A 12 -10.46 -29.41 -12.53
N GLY A 13 -10.92 -28.54 -13.43
CA GLY A 13 -10.12 -27.46 -13.97
C GLY A 13 -10.10 -26.37 -12.92
N ASP A 14 -9.24 -26.58 -11.94
CA ASP A 14 -8.42 -25.56 -11.30
C ASP A 14 -9.20 -24.24 -11.12
N ASN A 15 -9.88 -24.12 -9.97
CA ASN A 15 -10.06 -22.81 -9.39
C ASN A 15 -8.64 -22.27 -9.20
N ALA A 16 -8.14 -21.56 -10.20
CA ALA A 16 -7.10 -20.58 -9.99
C ALA A 16 -7.69 -19.60 -9.00
N ASP A 17 -7.48 -19.89 -7.71
CA ASP A 17 -7.44 -18.87 -6.69
C ASP A 17 -6.55 -17.79 -7.30
N PRO A 18 -7.07 -16.60 -7.64
CA PRO A 18 -6.22 -15.48 -8.03
C PRO A 18 -5.57 -15.03 -6.72
N GLY A 19 -4.72 -15.89 -6.18
CA GLY A 19 -3.98 -15.71 -4.97
C GLY A 19 -3.07 -14.56 -5.26
N ASP A 20 -3.48 -13.39 -4.78
CA ASP A 20 -2.64 -12.26 -4.47
C ASP A 20 -1.38 -12.20 -5.33
N ASP A 21 -1.52 -11.75 -6.58
CA ASP A 21 -0.44 -11.05 -7.27
C ASP A 21 -0.19 -9.69 -6.57
N LEU A 22 -0.18 -9.68 -5.23
CA LEU A 22 0.14 -8.54 -4.42
C LEU A 22 1.62 -8.29 -4.59
N ASN A 23 1.94 -7.21 -5.28
CA ASN A 23 3.29 -6.68 -5.35
C ASN A 23 3.85 -6.59 -3.91
N PRO A 24 4.96 -7.28 -3.56
CA PRO A 24 5.49 -7.27 -2.20
C PRO A 24 5.76 -5.87 -1.64
N ARG A 25 6.07 -4.91 -2.52
CA ARG A 25 6.22 -3.49 -2.18
C ARG A 25 4.89 -2.89 -1.71
N GLU A 26 3.79 -3.18 -2.39
CA GLU A 26 2.45 -2.73 -2.00
C GLU A 26 2.03 -3.34 -0.67
N VAL A 27 2.30 -4.62 -0.44
CA VAL A 27 2.03 -5.29 0.85
C VAL A 27 2.77 -4.59 1.98
N PHE A 28 4.06 -4.36 1.80
CA PHE A 28 4.89 -3.67 2.79
C PHE A 28 4.39 -2.26 3.11
N VAL A 29 4.05 -1.49 2.07
CA VAL A 29 3.53 -0.12 2.24
C VAL A 29 2.17 -0.15 2.93
N ARG A 30 1.26 -1.05 2.57
CA ARG A 30 -0.04 -1.19 3.23
C ARG A 30 0.11 -1.48 4.72
N LEU A 31 0.97 -2.43 5.09
CA LEU A 31 1.27 -2.75 6.49
C LEU A 31 1.72 -1.50 7.27
N LEU A 32 2.63 -0.71 6.69
CA LEU A 32 3.11 0.51 7.33
C LEU A 32 2.03 1.59 7.41
N LEU A 33 1.20 1.76 6.37
CA LEU A 33 0.08 2.71 6.38
C LEU A 33 -0.93 2.36 7.46
N ASP A 34 -1.29 1.08 7.60
CA ASP A 34 -2.21 0.61 8.63
C ASP A 34 -1.61 0.82 10.03
N THR A 35 -0.33 0.49 10.21
CA THR A 35 0.38 0.73 11.47
C THR A 35 0.39 2.22 11.84
N VAL A 36 0.71 3.10 10.89
CA VAL A 36 0.72 4.56 11.10
C VAL A 36 -0.68 5.08 11.40
N ARG A 37 -1.72 4.49 10.81
CA ARG A 37 -3.11 4.87 11.07
C ARG A 37 -3.49 4.63 12.53
N ASP A 38 -3.06 3.52 13.11
CA ASP A 38 -3.41 3.15 14.49
C ASP A 38 -2.47 3.77 15.54
N ASP A 39 -1.24 4.13 15.15
CA ASP A 39 -0.28 4.77 16.05
C ASP A 39 -0.52 6.29 16.17
N PRO A 40 -0.75 6.84 17.39
CA PRO A 40 -0.86 8.29 17.59
C PRO A 40 0.48 9.03 17.40
N TYR A 41 1.61 8.33 17.52
CA TYR A 41 2.96 8.90 17.40
C TYR A 41 3.85 8.03 16.51
N PRO A 42 3.52 7.90 15.20
CA PRO A 42 4.29 7.08 14.28
C PRO A 42 5.74 7.56 14.22
N SER A 43 6.67 6.62 14.22
CA SER A 43 8.09 6.97 14.16
C SER A 43 8.46 7.60 12.81
N GLY A 44 9.39 8.56 12.82
CA GLY A 44 9.91 9.17 11.58
C GLY A 44 10.48 8.12 10.62
N THR A 45 11.14 7.09 11.16
CA THR A 45 11.69 5.97 10.39
C THR A 45 10.62 5.19 9.61
N GLN A 46 9.45 4.93 10.21
CA GLN A 46 8.34 4.28 9.49
C GLN A 46 7.81 5.15 8.35
N LEU A 47 7.70 6.47 8.58
CA LEU A 47 7.27 7.41 7.55
C LEU A 47 8.29 7.49 6.39
N ASP A 48 9.58 7.47 6.69
CA ASP A 48 10.65 7.44 5.69
C ASP A 48 10.59 6.17 4.84
N MET A 49 10.41 5.00 5.47
CA MET A 49 10.24 3.72 4.76
C MET A 49 9.03 3.72 3.82
N ILE A 50 7.92 4.34 4.21
CA ILE A 50 6.77 4.54 3.33
C ILE A 50 7.16 5.44 2.15
N GLU A 51 7.74 6.61 2.39
CA GLU A 51 8.10 7.57 1.33
C GLU A 51 9.05 7.00 0.28
N GLU A 52 10.02 6.18 0.70
CA GLU A 52 10.95 5.48 -0.20
C GLU A 52 10.25 4.36 -0.99
N SER A 53 9.29 3.69 -0.37
CA SER A 53 8.68 2.46 -0.90
C SER A 53 7.30 2.66 -1.51
N ILE A 54 6.69 3.83 -1.43
CA ILE A 54 5.32 4.03 -1.87
C ILE A 54 5.22 4.05 -3.41
N PRO A 55 4.34 3.24 -4.03
CA PRO A 55 4.04 3.35 -5.45
C PRO A 55 3.18 4.59 -5.73
N ALA A 56 3.30 5.15 -6.93
CA ALA A 56 2.63 6.40 -7.31
C ALA A 56 1.11 6.38 -7.08
N GLY A 57 0.46 5.23 -7.29
CA GLY A 57 -0.98 5.06 -7.08
C GLY A 57 -1.43 5.18 -5.61
N MET A 58 -0.52 4.99 -4.65
CA MET A 58 -0.82 5.04 -3.22
C MET A 58 -0.44 6.38 -2.57
N VAL A 59 0.30 7.24 -3.25
CA VAL A 59 0.68 8.58 -2.74
C VAL A 59 -0.52 9.40 -2.26
N PRO A 60 -1.66 9.46 -2.99
CA PRO A 60 -2.83 10.20 -2.51
C PRO A 60 -3.38 9.68 -1.17
N GLU A 61 -3.31 8.38 -0.93
CA GLU A 61 -3.73 7.77 0.34
C GLU A 61 -2.80 8.20 1.48
N TYR A 62 -1.50 8.12 1.27
CA TYR A 62 -0.51 8.54 2.27
C TYR A 62 -0.62 10.03 2.63
N VAL A 63 -0.84 10.90 1.65
CA VAL A 63 -1.04 12.34 1.91
C VAL A 63 -2.30 12.59 2.75
N ARG A 64 -3.39 11.86 2.49
CA ARG A 64 -4.62 11.95 3.31
C ARG A 64 -4.36 11.49 4.74
N LEU A 65 -3.66 10.37 4.92
CA LEU A 65 -3.27 9.88 6.23
C LEU A 65 -2.48 10.92 7.03
N LEU A 66 -1.46 11.53 6.41
CA LEU A 66 -0.70 12.60 7.04
C LEU A 66 -1.57 13.80 7.42
N ALA A 67 -2.53 14.18 6.57
CA ALA A 67 -3.45 15.28 6.84
C ALA A 67 -4.37 14.97 8.03
N ASP A 68 -4.87 13.75 8.13
CA ASP A 68 -5.71 13.32 9.25
C ASP A 68 -4.92 13.30 10.57
N LYS A 69 -3.71 12.72 10.57
CA LYS A 69 -2.80 12.79 11.73
C LYS A 69 -2.47 14.21 12.16
N SER A 70 -2.35 15.12 11.20
CA SER A 70 -2.09 16.53 11.47
C SER A 70 -3.25 17.24 12.20
N ARG A 71 -4.48 16.73 12.06
CA ARG A 71 -5.70 17.27 12.69
C ARG A 71 -6.00 16.65 14.05
N GLU A 72 -5.51 15.44 14.31
CA GLU A 72 -5.69 14.75 15.59
C GLU A 72 -4.87 15.38 16.72
N GLY A 73 -3.76 16.06 16.41
CA GLY A 73 -2.95 16.80 17.37
C GLY A 73 -3.38 18.26 17.56
N CYS A 74 -2.94 18.91 18.66
CA CYS A 74 -3.18 20.34 18.89
C CYS A 74 -2.58 21.24 17.80
N PHE A 75 -1.51 20.79 17.14
CA PHE A 75 -0.88 21.47 16.01
C PHE A 75 -0.25 20.43 15.08
N PRO A 76 -0.28 20.64 13.76
CA PRO A 76 0.44 19.79 12.84
C PRO A 76 1.95 19.94 13.09
N SER A 77 2.67 18.82 13.23
CA SER A 77 4.13 18.89 13.34
C SER A 77 4.70 19.45 12.04
N THR A 78 5.71 20.32 12.13
CA THR A 78 6.36 20.88 10.94
C THR A 78 6.97 19.80 10.04
N ASP A 79 7.30 18.63 10.61
CA ASP A 79 7.76 17.46 9.88
C ASP A 79 6.66 16.88 8.98
N VAL A 80 5.47 16.62 9.52
CA VAL A 80 4.32 16.09 8.77
C VAL A 80 3.91 17.05 7.64
N LEU A 81 3.92 18.36 7.89
CA LEU A 81 3.66 19.37 6.85
C LEU A 81 4.67 19.32 5.71
N ARG A 82 5.97 19.19 6.02
CA ARG A 82 7.03 19.08 5.00
C ARG A 82 6.89 17.81 4.17
N ARG A 83 6.56 16.67 4.80
CA ARG A 83 6.29 15.40 4.11
C ARG A 83 5.14 15.54 3.13
N MET A 84 4.00 16.10 3.58
CA MET A 84 2.86 16.38 2.70
C MET A 84 3.23 17.29 1.52
N GLN A 85 4.02 18.34 1.75
CA GLN A 85 4.47 19.23 0.68
C GLN A 85 5.29 18.49 -0.39
N ARG A 86 6.25 17.65 0.03
CA ARG A 86 7.07 16.86 -0.90
C ARG A 86 6.22 15.91 -1.74
N MET A 87 5.30 15.18 -1.09
CA MET A 87 4.50 14.15 -1.74
C MET A 87 3.36 14.71 -2.60
N SER A 88 2.83 15.89 -2.26
CA SER A 88 1.76 16.56 -3.03
C SER A 88 2.27 17.21 -4.31
N SER A 89 3.58 17.48 -4.39
CA SER A 89 4.18 18.24 -5.49
C SER A 89 4.71 17.36 -6.63
N GLY A 90 4.33 16.08 -6.70
CA GLY A 90 4.90 15.07 -7.61
C GLY A 90 5.28 15.61 -9.00
N GLY A 91 6.58 15.85 -9.22
CA GLY A 91 7.10 16.40 -10.49
C GLY A 91 8.26 17.40 -10.40
N GLY A 92 8.86 17.66 -9.25
CA GLY A 92 10.06 18.51 -9.14
C GLY A 92 11.29 17.69 -8.79
N ALA A 93 12.02 17.18 -9.78
CA ALA A 93 13.36 16.66 -9.60
C ALA A 93 14.23 17.65 -8.78
N PRO A 94 15.17 17.20 -7.92
CA PRO A 94 16.23 18.08 -7.46
C PRO A 94 17.02 18.52 -8.69
N ARG A 95 16.94 19.80 -9.03
CA ARG A 95 17.85 20.43 -9.98
C ARG A 95 19.13 20.73 -9.24
N CYS A 96 20.06 19.79 -9.29
CA CYS A 96 21.48 20.00 -9.06
C CYS A 96 22.24 19.34 -10.23
#